data_AF-A0A1Z9C9B3-F1
#
_entry.id   AF-A0A1Z9C9B3-F1
#
_cell.length_a   1.000
_cell.length_b   1.000
_cell.length_c   1.000
_cell.angle_alpha   90.00
_cell.angle_beta   90.00
_cell.angle_gamma   90.00
#
_symmetry.space_group_name_H-M   'P 1'
#
loop_
_entity.id
_entity.type
_entity.pdbx_description
1 polymer ?
#
loop_
_entity_poly.entity_id
_entity_poly.type
_entity_poly.pdbx_seq_one_letter_code
_entity_poly.pdbx_strand_id
1 'polypeptide(L)' 'MAEILIAKGADLNAKEDDGLTPLDWAIREKNTETADLLRKHGGKTGEELKAVRD' A
#
# COMPACT_ATOMS: atom_id res chain seq x y z
N MET A 1 -12.35 -3.48 7.81
CA MET A 1 -11.97 -2.10 8.23
C MET A 1 -11.18 -1.37 7.15
N ALA A 2 -10.16 -2.03 6.56
CA ALA A 2 -9.38 -1.45 5.45
C ALA A 2 -10.24 -0.93 4.29
N GLU A 3 -11.30 -1.63 3.90
CA GLU A 3 -12.25 -1.18 2.86
C GLU A 3 -12.92 0.18 3.16
N ILE A 4 -13.25 0.45 4.42
CA ILE A 4 -13.88 1.72 4.82
C ILE A 4 -12.88 2.88 4.70
N LEU A 5 -11.61 2.64 5.01
CA LEU A 5 -10.55 3.64 4.90
C LEU A 5 -10.23 3.95 3.43
N ILE A 6 -10.16 2.92 2.59
CA ILE A 6 -10.02 3.06 1.14
C ILE A 6 -11.19 3.89 0.56
N ALA A 7 -12.43 3.55 0.94
CA ALA A 7 -13.62 4.27 0.47
C ALA A 7 -13.67 5.74 0.93
N LYS A 8 -13.00 6.08 2.04
CA LYS A 8 -12.89 7.45 2.55
C LYS A 8 -11.75 8.26 1.92
N GLY A 9 -11.07 7.72 0.91
CA GLY A 9 -10.00 8.42 0.20
C GLY A 9 -8.66 8.39 0.94
N ALA A 10 -8.41 7.36 1.75
CA ALA A 10 -7.07 7.14 2.30
C ALA A 10 -6.04 6.99 1.16
N ASP A 11 -4.90 7.66 1.31
CA ASP A 11 -3.79 7.51 0.36
C ASP A 11 -3.10 6.16 0.58
N LEU A 12 -3.30 5.23 -0.35
CA LEU A 12 -2.75 3.88 -0.30
C LEU A 12 -1.27 3.80 -0.65
N ASN A 13 -0.71 4.91 -1.14
CA ASN A 13 0.68 5.03 -1.55
C ASN A 13 1.47 5.99 -0.64
N ALA A 14 0.84 6.44 0.47
CA ALA A 14 1.52 7.21 1.50
C ALA A 14 2.76 6.44 1.97
N LYS A 15 3.89 7.12 2.00
CA LYS A 15 5.14 6.57 2.51
C LYS A 15 5.40 7.13 3.90
N GLU A 16 5.77 6.26 4.82
CA GLU A 16 6.36 6.69 6.09
C GLU A 16 7.83 7.06 5.92
N ASP A 17 8.49 7.53 6.99
CA ASP A 17 9.87 8.03 6.94
C ASP A 17 10.87 6.98 6.41
N ASP A 18 10.61 5.69 6.67
CA ASP A 18 11.41 4.57 6.16
C ASP A 18 11.14 4.24 4.67
N GLY A 19 10.24 4.99 4.02
CA GLY A 19 9.86 4.82 2.62
C GLY A 19 8.89 3.65 2.36
N LEU A 20 8.39 3.02 3.42
CA LEU A 20 7.42 1.92 3.34
C LEU A 20 6.00 2.45 3.15
N THR A 21 5.25 1.74 2.32
CA THR A 21 3.83 1.96 2.05
C THR A 21 2.95 1.00 2.85
N PRO A 22 1.63 1.25 2.96
CA PRO A 22 0.69 0.27 3.49
C PRO A 22 0.82 -1.13 2.87
N LEU A 23 1.15 -1.22 1.58
CA LEU A 23 1.35 -2.51 0.91
C LEU A 23 2.63 -3.22 1.39
N ASP A 24 3.73 -2.49 1.60
CA ASP A 24 4.97 -3.06 2.15
C ASP A 24 4.73 -3.67 3.54
N TRP A 25 3.95 -2.98 4.37
CA TRP A 25 3.57 -3.47 5.69
C TRP A 25 2.70 -4.74 5.61
N ALA A 26 1.69 -4.76 4.73
CA ALA A 26 0.84 -5.94 4.56
C ALA A 26 1.65 -7.17 4.10
N ILE A 27 2.61 -6.98 3.18
CA ILE A 27 3.51 -8.04 2.72
C ILE A 27 4.42 -8.52 3.86
N ARG A 28 5.01 -7.59 4.63
CA ARG A 28 5.95 -7.92 5.73
C ARG A 28 5.28 -8.73 6.83
N GLU A 29 4.04 -8.40 7.14
CA GLU A 29 3.19 -9.11 8.11
C GLU A 29 2.58 -10.40 7.53
N LYS A 30 2.86 -10.74 6.26
CA LYS A 30 2.27 -11.87 5.52
C LYS A 30 0.73 -11.86 5.49
N ASN A 31 0.14 -10.67 5.55
CA ASN A 31 -1.31 -10.47 5.49
C ASN A 31 -1.75 -10.37 4.02
N THR A 32 -1.90 -11.52 3.37
CA THR A 32 -2.22 -11.62 1.94
C THR A 32 -3.56 -10.98 1.59
N GLU A 33 -4.58 -11.12 2.45
CA GLU A 33 -5.89 -10.50 2.22
C GLU A 33 -5.79 -8.97 2.13
N THR A 34 -5.05 -8.35 3.05
CA THR A 34 -4.86 -6.89 3.05
C THR A 34 -3.98 -6.45 1.88
N ALA A 35 -2.95 -7.22 1.55
CA ALA A 35 -2.10 -6.94 0.39
C ALA A 35 -2.89 -6.97 -0.93
N ASP A 36 -3.74 -7.99 -1.11
CA ASP A 36 -4.60 -8.12 -2.29
C ASP A 36 -5.62 -6.98 -2.38
N LEU A 37 -6.21 -6.60 -1.24
CA LEU A 37 -7.13 -5.47 -1.18
C LEU A 37 -6.43 -4.16 -1.60
N LEU A 38 -5.26 -3.87 -1.05
CA LEU A 38 -4.50 -2.67 -1.38
C LEU A 38 -4.12 -2.65 -2.87
N ARG A 39 -3.62 -3.77 -3.41
CA ARG A 39 -3.31 -3.95 -4.84
C ARG A 39 -4.52 -3.69 -5.73
N LYS A 40 -5.68 -4.28 -5.40
CA LYS A 40 -6.93 -4.11 -6.14
C LYS A 40 -7.37 -2.66 -6.23
N HIS A 41 -7.04 -1.86 -5.22
CA HIS A 41 -7.35 -0.44 -5.15
C HIS A 41 -6.19 0.48 -5.57
N GLY A 42 -5.12 -0.06 -6.16
CA GLY A 42 -4.02 0.72 -6.74
C GLY A 42 -2.89 1.08 -5.77
N GLY A 43 -2.86 0.45 -4.60
CA GLY A 43 -1.71 0.48 -3.69
C GLY A 43 -0.50 -0.21 -4.32
N LYS A 44 0.67 0.42 -4.20
CA LYS A 44 1.95 -0.01 -4.73
C LYS A 44 2.99 -0.07 -3.62
N THR A 45 4.01 -0.91 -3.77
CA THR A 45 5.14 -0.91 -2.84
C THR A 45 5.98 0.36 -2.99
N GLY A 46 6.77 0.66 -1.96
CA GLY A 46 7.72 1.76 -2.00
C GLY A 46 8.69 1.67 -3.18
N GLU A 47 9.10 0.45 -3.55
CA GLU A 47 9.94 0.15 -4.72
C GLU A 47 9.22 0.40 -6.05
N GLU A 48 7.99 -0.09 -6.21
CA GLU A 48 7.18 0.14 -7.41
C GLU A 48 6.95 1.64 -7.65
N LEU A 49 6.86 2.44 -6.59
CA LEU A 49 6.73 3.90 -6.66
C LEU A 49 8.05 4.62 -6.99
N LYS A 50 9.22 4.00 -6.72
CA LYS A 50 10.53 4.56 -7.10
C LYS A 50 10.78 4.33 -8.59
N ALA A 51 10.51 3.12 -9.09
CA ALA A 51 10.74 2.73 -10.49
C ALA A 51 9.90 3.50 -11.54
N VAL A 52 8.87 4.25 -11.12
CA VAL A 52 8.07 5.10 -12.01
C VAL A 52 8.71 6.49 -12.22
N ARG A 53 9.76 6.83 -11.46
CA ARG A 53 10.40 8.15 -11.50
C ARG A 53 11.71 8.19 -12.31
N ASP A 54 12.15 7.06 -12.84
CA ASP A 54 13.28 6.92 -13.77
C ASP A 54 12.80 6.92 -15.23
#